data_AF-A0A1A6HJR6-F1
#
_entry.id   AF-A0A1A6HJR6-F1
#
_cell.length_a   1.000
_cell.length_b   1.000
_cell.length_c   1.000
_cell.angle_alpha   90.00
_cell.angle_beta   90.00
_cell.angle_gamma   90.00
#
_symmetry.space_group_name_H-M   'P 1'
#
loop_
_entity.id
_entity.type
_entity.pdbx_description
1 polymer ?
#
loop_
_entity_poly.entity_id
_entity_poly.type
_entity_poly.pdbx_seq_one_letter_code
_entity_poly.pdbx_strand_id
1 'polypeptide(L)'
;MKIEPLNNLQKDILNEYQLQFQIKECYLDAYTVQQYSADAEKVANLLQIPQYFDLEIYSTGRMEKHLDALLKQIKFVVEKHVESDVLEACSKTYSILCSEEYTIQNRVDIARSQLIDEFVDRFNHSVEDLLQEGEEADDDDIYNVLSTLKRLTSFH
;
A
#
# COMPACT_ATOMS: atom_id res chain seq x y z
N MET A 1 -37.16 4.67 22.51
CA MET A 1 -37.27 3.66 21.43
C MET A 1 -36.27 2.56 21.74
N LYS A 2 -36.73 1.33 21.95
CA LYS A 2 -35.83 0.16 22.03
C LYS A 2 -35.63 -0.33 20.60
N ILE A 3 -34.39 -0.31 20.15
CA ILE A 3 -34.00 -0.95 18.89
C ILE A 3 -34.17 -2.45 19.12
N GLU A 4 -34.96 -3.10 18.28
CA GLU A 4 -35.07 -4.56 18.32
C GLU A 4 -33.77 -5.18 17.79
N PRO A 5 -33.23 -6.21 18.46
CA PRO A 5 -32.04 -6.89 17.98
C PRO A 5 -32.31 -7.54 16.63
N LEU A 6 -31.35 -7.40 15.72
CA LEU A 6 -31.37 -8.06 14.41
C LEU A 6 -31.68 -9.55 14.56
N ASN A 7 -32.58 -10.05 13.71
CA ASN A 7 -32.91 -11.45 13.67
C ASN A 7 -31.78 -12.25 12.99
N ASN A 8 -31.77 -13.57 13.20
CA ASN A 8 -30.65 -14.42 12.78
C ASN A 8 -30.45 -14.39 11.25
N LEU A 9 -31.53 -14.36 10.46
CA LEU A 9 -31.47 -14.29 9.00
C LEU A 9 -30.90 -12.94 8.47
N GLN A 10 -31.13 -11.83 9.18
CA GLN A 10 -30.58 -10.51 8.83
C GLN A 10 -29.08 -10.37 9.15
N LYS A 11 -28.58 -11.07 10.17
CA LYS A 11 -27.14 -11.17 10.47
C LYS A 11 -26.43 -12.11 9.50
N ASP A 12 -27.09 -13.20 9.13
CA ASP A 12 -26.59 -14.15 8.14
C ASP A 12 -26.42 -13.47 6.76
N ILE A 13 -27.31 -12.55 6.35
CA ILE A 13 -27.15 -11.74 5.11
C ILE A 13 -26.04 -10.66 5.22
N LEU A 14 -25.87 -10.02 6.38
CA LEU A 14 -24.90 -8.92 6.55
C LEU A 14 -23.44 -9.42 6.55
N ASN A 15 -23.19 -10.55 7.22
CA ASN A 15 -21.88 -11.21 7.24
C ASN A 15 -21.54 -11.90 5.92
N GLU A 16 -22.52 -12.43 5.19
CA GLU A 16 -22.29 -13.06 3.88
C GLU A 16 -21.95 -12.02 2.78
N TYR A 17 -22.42 -10.75 2.89
CA TYR A 17 -21.96 -9.60 2.08
C TYR A 17 -20.59 -9.04 2.51
N GLN A 18 -20.26 -8.95 3.80
CA GLN A 18 -18.93 -8.51 4.28
C GLN A 18 -17.82 -9.51 3.90
N LEU A 19 -18.14 -10.81 3.96
CA LEU A 19 -17.23 -11.91 3.64
C LEU A 19 -17.05 -12.06 2.12
N GLN A 20 -18.10 -11.89 1.28
CA GLN A 20 -17.91 -11.85 -0.19
C GLN A 20 -17.10 -10.63 -0.70
N PHE A 21 -17.04 -9.56 0.09
CA PHE A 21 -16.42 -8.27 -0.19
C PHE A 21 -14.92 -8.25 0.15
N GLN A 22 -14.53 -8.95 1.22
CA GLN A 22 -13.15 -9.36 1.47
C GLN A 22 -12.75 -10.57 0.62
N ILE A 23 -13.69 -11.29 0.02
CA ILE A 23 -13.43 -12.37 -0.96
C ILE A 23 -13.04 -11.83 -2.36
N LYS A 24 -12.97 -10.50 -2.59
CA LYS A 24 -12.05 -9.98 -3.64
C LYS A 24 -10.68 -9.59 -3.07
N GLU A 25 -10.50 -9.56 -1.74
CA GLU A 25 -9.16 -9.58 -1.16
C GLU A 25 -8.45 -10.85 -1.57
N CYS A 26 -7.20 -10.64 -1.94
CA CYS A 26 -6.29 -11.64 -2.45
C CYS A 26 -6.67 -12.38 -3.73
N TYR A 27 -7.90 -12.31 -4.26
CA TYR A 27 -8.35 -13.03 -5.47
C TYR A 27 -7.73 -12.56 -6.82
N LEU A 28 -6.47 -12.11 -6.78
CA LEU A 28 -5.39 -12.45 -7.71
C LEU A 28 -4.03 -12.12 -7.04
N ASP A 29 -3.54 -13.00 -6.17
CA ASP A 29 -2.22 -12.98 -5.50
C ASP A 29 -1.11 -12.44 -6.40
N ALA A 30 -0.61 -11.23 -6.15
CA ALA A 30 0.51 -10.63 -6.89
C ALA A 30 0.38 -10.50 -8.42
N TYR A 31 -0.67 -10.98 -9.08
CA TYR A 31 -0.75 -11.09 -10.54
C TYR A 31 -1.49 -9.92 -11.18
N THR A 32 -2.53 -9.37 -10.56
CA THR A 32 -3.27 -8.21 -11.09
C THR A 32 -2.46 -6.94 -10.95
N VAL A 33 -1.92 -6.61 -9.77
CA VAL A 33 -1.09 -5.41 -9.65
C VAL A 33 0.16 -5.54 -10.52
N GLN A 34 0.76 -6.71 -10.67
CA GLN A 34 1.90 -6.90 -11.60
C GLN A 34 1.51 -6.87 -13.09
N GLN A 35 0.28 -7.29 -13.46
CA GLN A 35 -0.26 -7.11 -14.82
C GLN A 35 -0.69 -5.67 -15.12
N TYR A 36 -1.16 -4.94 -14.11
CA TYR A 36 -1.67 -3.57 -14.24
C TYR A 36 -0.67 -2.51 -13.74
N SER A 37 0.50 -2.88 -13.22
CA SER A 37 1.56 -1.96 -12.74
C SER A 37 2.20 -1.14 -13.85
N ALA A 38 1.79 -1.34 -15.10
CA ALA A 38 2.15 -0.45 -16.19
C ALA A 38 1.13 0.68 -16.38
N ASP A 39 -0.06 0.56 -15.78
CA ASP A 39 -1.20 1.47 -15.93
C ASP A 39 -1.47 2.18 -14.60
N ALA A 40 -0.87 3.37 -14.45
CA ALA A 40 -0.94 4.18 -13.24
C ALA A 40 -2.38 4.47 -12.79
N GLU A 41 -3.31 4.67 -13.72
CA GLU A 41 -4.71 4.99 -13.41
C GLU A 41 -5.45 3.79 -12.81
N LYS A 42 -5.25 2.59 -13.36
CA LYS A 42 -5.83 1.37 -12.80
C LYS A 42 -5.24 1.05 -11.43
N VAL A 43 -3.93 1.25 -11.24
CA VAL A 43 -3.26 0.99 -9.97
C VAL A 43 -3.76 1.93 -8.87
N ALA A 44 -3.86 3.23 -9.15
CA ALA A 44 -4.39 4.21 -8.21
C ALA A 44 -5.82 3.85 -7.76
N ASN A 45 -6.68 3.46 -8.69
CA ASN A 45 -8.06 3.04 -8.39
C ASN A 45 -8.13 1.76 -7.55
N LEU A 46 -7.24 0.79 -7.79
CA LEU A 46 -7.19 -0.46 -7.01
C LEU A 46 -6.69 -0.21 -5.58
N LEU A 47 -5.74 0.70 -5.40
CA LEU A 47 -5.21 1.06 -4.08
C LEU A 47 -6.21 1.80 -3.19
N GLN A 48 -7.33 2.26 -3.74
CA GLN A 48 -8.43 2.81 -2.95
C GLN A 48 -9.28 1.73 -2.27
N ILE A 49 -9.17 0.46 -2.64
CA ILE A 49 -10.05 -0.60 -2.09
C ILE A 49 -9.78 -0.91 -0.60
N PRO A 50 -8.51 -0.96 -0.12
CA PRO A 50 -8.22 -1.29 1.28
C PRO A 50 -8.85 -0.36 2.33
N GLN A 51 -9.22 0.87 1.96
CA GLN A 51 -9.89 1.79 2.89
C GLN A 51 -11.30 1.35 3.31
N TYR A 52 -11.88 0.38 2.61
CA TYR A 52 -13.21 -0.15 2.90
C TYR A 52 -13.17 -1.49 3.64
N PHE A 53 -11.97 -2.00 3.96
CA PHE A 53 -11.82 -3.28 4.63
C PHE A 53 -12.17 -3.18 6.11
N ASP A 54 -12.82 -4.21 6.61
CA ASP A 54 -12.94 -4.40 8.04
C ASP A 54 -11.61 -4.96 8.57
N LEU A 55 -10.76 -4.04 9.04
CA LEU A 55 -9.39 -4.35 9.47
C LEU A 55 -9.34 -5.19 10.75
N GLU A 56 -10.44 -5.28 11.51
CA GLU A 56 -10.54 -6.22 12.65
C GLU A 56 -10.50 -7.68 12.18
N ILE A 57 -10.93 -7.95 10.95
CA ILE A 57 -10.92 -9.30 10.37
C ILE A 57 -9.50 -9.77 10.05
N TYR A 58 -8.55 -8.87 9.78
CA TYR A 58 -7.14 -9.26 9.63
C TYR A 58 -6.54 -9.83 10.91
N SER A 59 -6.99 -9.33 12.07
CA SER A 59 -6.59 -9.86 13.39
C SER A 59 -7.36 -11.10 13.78
N THR A 60 -8.68 -11.05 13.66
CA THR A 60 -9.58 -12.07 14.23
C THR A 60 -9.74 -13.27 13.29
N GLY A 61 -9.60 -13.04 11.98
CA GLY A 61 -9.75 -14.02 10.90
C GLY A 61 -8.46 -14.74 10.46
N ARG A 62 -7.30 -14.49 11.11
CA ARG A 62 -5.98 -15.06 10.73
C ARG A 62 -5.57 -14.76 9.28
N MET A 63 -5.89 -13.56 8.78
CA MET A 63 -5.57 -13.14 7.40
C MET A 63 -4.21 -12.41 7.28
N GLU A 64 -3.31 -12.59 8.25
CA GLU A 64 -1.98 -11.93 8.30
C GLU A 64 -1.15 -12.16 7.03
N LYS A 65 -1.26 -13.32 6.39
CA LYS A 65 -0.57 -13.63 5.13
C LYS A 65 -1.09 -12.78 3.96
N HIS A 66 -2.37 -12.45 3.97
CA HIS A 66 -3.01 -11.62 2.96
C HIS A 66 -2.61 -10.16 3.14
N LEU A 67 -2.46 -9.72 4.40
CA LEU A 67 -1.87 -8.42 4.72
C LEU A 67 -0.44 -8.32 4.22
N ASP A 68 0.40 -9.34 4.47
CA ASP A 68 1.78 -9.36 3.96
C ASP A 68 1.85 -9.31 2.43
N ALA A 69 0.95 -10.02 1.76
CA ALA A 69 0.85 -9.98 0.30
C ALA A 69 0.46 -8.59 -0.20
N LEU A 70 -0.51 -7.94 0.43
CA LEU A 70 -0.92 -6.57 0.12
C LEU A 70 0.23 -5.59 0.30
N LEU A 71 0.93 -5.63 1.44
CA LEU A 71 2.07 -4.76 1.72
C LEU A 71 3.20 -4.93 0.68
N LYS A 72 3.49 -6.17 0.26
CA LYS A 72 4.44 -6.44 -0.83
C LYS A 72 4.00 -5.87 -2.17
N GLN A 73 2.70 -5.91 -2.48
CA GLN A 73 2.19 -5.34 -3.72
C GLN A 73 2.25 -3.81 -3.72
N ILE A 74 1.91 -3.17 -2.60
CA ILE A 74 2.03 -1.71 -2.48
C ILE A 74 3.49 -1.31 -2.65
N LYS A 75 4.43 -2.02 -2.00
CA LYS A 75 5.87 -1.81 -2.21
C LYS A 75 6.26 -1.90 -3.69
N PHE A 76 5.84 -2.95 -4.39
CA PHE A 76 6.14 -3.13 -5.82
C PHE A 76 5.61 -1.97 -6.68
N VAL A 77 4.41 -1.46 -6.38
CA VAL A 77 3.84 -0.29 -7.05
C VAL A 77 4.70 0.95 -6.82
N VAL A 78 5.08 1.22 -5.56
CA VAL A 78 5.91 2.39 -5.22
C VAL A 78 7.26 2.32 -5.93
N GLU A 79 7.85 1.14 -6.07
CA GLU A 79 9.09 0.95 -6.84
C GLU A 79 8.91 1.23 -8.34
N LYS A 80 7.78 0.83 -8.92
CA LYS A 80 7.53 0.95 -10.37
C LYS A 80 7.04 2.33 -10.80
N HIS A 81 6.38 3.06 -9.92
CA HIS A 81 5.71 4.33 -10.26
C HIS A 81 6.39 5.54 -9.63
N VAL A 82 6.20 6.69 -10.29
CA VAL A 82 6.67 8.02 -9.85
C VAL A 82 5.57 9.09 -9.96
N GLU A 83 4.40 8.70 -10.44
CA GLU A 83 3.21 9.51 -10.58
C GLU A 83 2.65 9.84 -9.19
N SER A 84 2.42 11.14 -8.94
CA SER A 84 1.99 11.64 -7.63
C SER A 84 0.73 10.95 -7.13
N ASP A 85 -0.26 10.74 -8.00
CA ASP A 85 -1.56 10.15 -7.62
C ASP A 85 -1.42 8.70 -7.15
N VAL A 86 -0.50 7.94 -7.76
CA VAL A 86 -0.22 6.54 -7.38
C VAL A 86 0.50 6.51 -6.03
N LEU A 87 1.54 7.34 -5.86
CA LEU A 87 2.31 7.40 -4.62
C LEU A 87 1.44 7.89 -3.44
N GLU A 88 0.58 8.87 -3.67
CA GLU A 88 -0.38 9.37 -2.68
C GLU A 88 -1.39 8.28 -2.30
N ALA A 89 -1.91 7.51 -3.27
CA ALA A 89 -2.79 6.38 -2.99
C ALA A 89 -2.08 5.31 -2.14
N CYS A 90 -0.82 4.99 -2.42
CA CYS A 90 -0.03 4.08 -1.59
C CYS A 90 0.13 4.61 -0.16
N SER A 91 0.51 5.88 0.01
CA SER A 91 0.73 6.52 1.30
C SER A 91 -0.53 6.56 2.18
N LYS A 92 -1.68 6.91 1.57
CA LYS A 92 -2.99 6.88 2.24
C LYS A 92 -3.35 5.47 2.70
N THR A 93 -3.13 4.47 1.86
CA THR A 93 -3.42 3.08 2.20
C THR A 93 -2.55 2.59 3.36
N TYR A 94 -1.25 2.91 3.38
CA TYR A 94 -0.41 2.62 4.54
C TYR A 94 -0.90 3.32 5.82
N SER A 95 -1.33 4.58 5.72
CA SER A 95 -1.84 5.34 6.86
C SER A 95 -3.09 4.71 7.48
N ILE A 96 -4.01 4.22 6.64
CA ILE A 96 -5.22 3.52 7.10
C ILE A 96 -4.87 2.19 7.77
N LEU A 97 -4.00 1.40 7.13
CA LEU A 97 -3.55 0.11 7.66
C LEU A 97 -2.73 0.24 8.96
N CYS A 98 -2.11 1.40 9.20
CA CYS A 98 -1.31 1.69 10.39
C CYS A 98 -2.12 2.35 11.53
N SER A 99 -3.45 2.36 11.47
CA SER A 99 -4.28 2.87 12.56
C SER A 99 -4.07 2.06 13.85
N GLU A 100 -3.82 2.75 14.97
CA GLU A 100 -3.62 2.16 16.31
C GLU A 100 -4.83 1.39 16.83
N GLU A 101 -5.99 1.57 16.20
CA GLU A 101 -7.24 0.85 16.52
C GLU A 101 -7.14 -0.64 16.20
N TYR A 102 -6.19 -1.06 15.36
CA TYR A 102 -6.06 -2.45 14.90
C TYR A 102 -4.76 -3.10 15.38
N THR A 103 -4.85 -4.37 15.74
CA THR A 103 -3.68 -5.17 16.17
C THR A 103 -2.65 -5.41 15.05
N ILE A 104 -3.02 -5.16 13.80
CA ILE A 104 -2.12 -5.25 12.63
C ILE A 104 -1.13 -4.10 12.52
N GLN A 105 -1.33 -3.01 13.29
CA GLN A 105 -0.54 -1.78 13.21
C GLN A 105 0.96 -2.04 13.26
N ASN A 106 1.45 -2.80 14.25
CA ASN A 106 2.88 -3.10 14.39
C ASN A 106 3.48 -3.75 13.13
N ARG A 107 2.73 -4.65 12.48
CA ARG A 107 3.19 -5.35 11.28
C ARG A 107 3.27 -4.41 10.08
N VAL A 108 2.27 -3.54 9.93
CA VAL A 108 2.23 -2.52 8.86
C VAL A 108 3.32 -1.48 9.07
N ASP A 109 3.55 -1.05 10.31
CA ASP A 109 4.56 -0.06 10.67
C ASP A 109 5.99 -0.55 10.37
N ILE A 110 6.28 -1.83 10.67
CA ILE A 110 7.55 -2.47 10.29
C ILE A 110 7.71 -2.45 8.76
N ALA A 111 6.69 -2.87 8.01
CA ALA A 111 6.75 -2.90 6.55
C ALA A 111 6.91 -1.50 5.94
N ARG A 112 6.26 -0.49 6.52
CA ARG A 112 6.41 0.91 6.13
C ARG A 112 7.81 1.42 6.42
N SER A 113 8.34 1.17 7.62
CA SER A 113 9.69 1.61 8.00
C SER A 113 10.74 1.00 7.07
N GLN A 114 10.65 -0.31 6.79
CA GLN A 114 11.54 -0.98 5.83
C GLN A 114 11.46 -0.38 4.42
N LEU A 115 10.25 -0.01 3.95
CA LEU A 115 10.08 0.65 2.66
C LEU A 115 10.80 2.00 2.61
N ILE A 116 10.66 2.80 3.68
CA ILE A 116 11.29 4.13 3.78
C ILE A 116 12.80 4.00 3.86
N ASP A 117 13.32 3.13 4.73
CA ASP A 117 14.76 2.89 4.87
C ASP A 117 15.39 2.53 3.52
N GLU A 118 14.78 1.62 2.75
CA GLU A 118 15.26 1.24 1.42
C GLU A 118 15.22 2.38 0.40
N PHE A 119 14.27 3.31 0.48
CA PHE A 119 14.24 4.48 -0.41
C PHE A 119 15.18 5.59 0.05
N VAL A 120 15.39 5.76 1.36
CA VAL A 120 16.38 6.68 1.92
C VAL A 120 17.79 6.23 1.51
N ASP A 121 18.09 4.95 1.65
CA ASP A 121 19.37 4.39 1.23
C ASP A 121 19.60 4.60 -0.27
N ARG A 122 18.61 4.30 -1.11
CA ARG A 122 18.69 4.55 -2.56
C ARG A 122 18.88 6.03 -2.89
N PHE A 123 18.13 6.91 -2.23
CA PHE A 123 18.26 8.35 -2.42
C PHE A 123 19.66 8.85 -2.06
N ASN A 124 20.20 8.40 -0.92
CA ASN A 124 21.56 8.78 -0.50
C ASN A 124 22.61 8.33 -1.52
N HIS A 125 22.54 7.09 -2.00
CA HIS A 125 23.46 6.60 -3.05
C HIS A 125 23.31 7.41 -4.35
N SER A 126 22.09 7.64 -4.83
CA SER A 126 21.88 8.45 -6.05
C SER A 126 22.36 9.89 -5.91
N VAL A 127 22.25 10.49 -4.73
CA VAL A 127 22.79 11.82 -4.46
C VAL A 127 24.31 11.79 -4.42
N GLU A 128 24.92 10.79 -3.81
CA GLU A 128 26.37 10.61 -3.81
C GLU A 128 26.93 10.44 -5.22
N ASP A 129 26.29 9.60 -6.05
CA ASP A 129 26.65 9.38 -7.44
C ASP A 129 26.54 10.68 -8.25
N LEU A 130 25.40 11.38 -8.15
CA LEU A 130 25.17 12.67 -8.80
C LEU A 130 26.23 13.73 -8.41
N LEU A 131 26.60 13.77 -7.14
CA LEU A 131 27.63 14.70 -6.64
C LEU A 131 29.05 14.32 -7.09
N GLN A 132 29.32 13.02 -7.30
CA GLN A 132 30.61 12.55 -7.81
C GLN A 132 30.76 12.83 -9.31
N GLU A 133 29.70 12.65 -10.10
CA GLU A 133 29.67 12.94 -11.53
C GLU A 133 29.72 14.46 -11.80
N GLY A 134 29.07 15.26 -10.96
CA GLY A 134 29.18 16.71 -10.97
C GLY A 134 28.68 17.34 -12.28
N GLU A 135 29.59 17.87 -13.11
CA GLU A 135 29.24 18.44 -14.42
C GLU A 135 29.08 17.38 -15.51
N GLU A 136 29.55 16.14 -15.28
CA GLU A 136 29.41 15.01 -16.20
C GLU A 136 28.10 14.24 -15.99
N ALA A 137 27.37 14.54 -14.91
CA ALA A 137 26.10 13.89 -14.59
C ALA A 137 25.10 14.02 -15.74
N ASP A 138 24.45 12.89 -16.05
CA ASP A 138 23.50 12.83 -17.14
C ASP A 138 22.04 12.93 -16.65
N ASP A 139 21.11 12.86 -17.61
CA ASP A 139 19.68 12.93 -17.32
C ASP A 139 19.20 11.72 -16.47
N ASP A 140 19.88 10.58 -16.53
CA ASP A 140 19.53 9.39 -15.77
C ASP A 140 19.90 9.56 -14.28
N ASP A 141 21.05 10.18 -13.97
CA ASP A 141 21.45 10.50 -12.60
C ASP A 141 20.47 11.45 -11.92
N ILE A 142 20.11 12.52 -12.63
CA ILE A 142 19.12 13.50 -12.17
C ILE A 142 17.76 12.82 -11.98
N TYR A 143 17.36 11.94 -12.90
CA TYR A 143 16.11 11.19 -12.79
C TYR A 143 16.10 10.24 -11.60
N ASN A 144 17.21 9.56 -11.29
CA ASN A 144 17.33 8.66 -10.16
C ASN A 144 17.11 9.39 -8.82
N VAL A 145 17.75 10.56 -8.64
CA VAL A 145 17.54 11.42 -7.46
C VAL A 145 16.10 11.93 -7.39
N LEU A 146 15.57 12.48 -8.49
CA LEU A 146 14.20 13.02 -8.51
C LEU A 146 13.15 11.95 -8.24
N SER A 147 13.31 10.76 -8.81
CA SER A 147 12.35 9.67 -8.67
C SER A 147 12.33 9.09 -7.24
N THR A 148 13.49 8.97 -6.59
CA THR A 148 13.59 8.52 -5.20
C THR A 148 13.06 9.58 -4.23
N LEU A 149 13.39 10.87 -4.47
CA LEU A 149 12.88 11.99 -3.68
C LEU A 149 11.35 12.10 -3.73
N LYS A 150 10.73 11.94 -4.91
CA LYS A 150 9.27 11.96 -5.05
C LYS A 150 8.59 10.87 -4.24
N ARG A 151 9.15 9.66 -4.24
CA ARG A 151 8.65 8.53 -3.44
C ARG A 151 8.74 8.85 -1.95
N LEU A 152 9.88 9.33 -1.46
CA LEU A 152 10.05 9.73 -0.05
C LEU A 152 9.08 10.84 0.36
N THR A 153 8.94 11.88 -0.46
CA THR A 153 8.08 13.03 -0.18
C THR A 153 6.60 12.63 -0.08
N SER A 154 6.17 11.60 -0.82
CA SER A 154 4.78 11.15 -0.79
C SER A 154 4.41 10.40 0.49
N PHE A 155 5.41 9.88 1.22
CA PHE A 155 5.25 9.10 2.44
C PHE A 155 5.62 9.89 3.72
N HIS A 156 6.08 11.13 3.58
CA HIS A 156 6.38 12.07 4.66
C HIS A 156 5.23 13.07 4.85
#